data_AF-V9LEX2-F1
#
_entry.id   AF-V9LEX2-F1
#
_cell.length_a   1.000
_cell.length_b   1.000
_cell.length_c   1.000
_cell.angle_alpha   90.00
_cell.angle_beta   90.00
_cell.angle_gamma   90.00
#
_symmetry.space_group_name_H-M   'P 1'
#
loop_
_entity.id
_entity.type
_entity.pdbx_description
1 polymer ?
#
loop_
_entity_poly.entity_id
_entity_poly.type
_entity_poly.pdbx_seq_one_letter_code
_entity_poly.pdbx_strand_id
1 'polypeptide(L)'
;SAANLQYYILKLTLVVSATLFWLVGLAIVCVGTYAEVERQRNKTLGGLFVAPAVVLLLLGSLIFSVAFVGMVGALRDNKRLLRVFQWILFTILCLQLTFIVVFVLCRNKVLGIFKANVQEGIRHYYDDLDFKNILDKIQVKFACCGGDEYMDWEANQYHACQAPGPSACGVPYTCCVREQEGDVINTQCGYQALRLERVETDGYIYARGCVD
;
A
#
# COMPACT_ATOMS: atom_id res chain seq x y z
N SER A 1 33.11 -29.57 -23.05
CA SER A 1 33.53 -28.17 -22.89
C SER A 1 32.33 -27.23 -22.74
N ALA A 2 31.37 -27.20 -23.67
CA ALA A 2 30.17 -26.33 -23.59
C ALA A 2 29.17 -26.66 -22.46
N ALA A 3 28.88 -27.95 -22.21
CA ALA A 3 27.91 -28.35 -21.17
C ALA A 3 28.36 -27.98 -19.73
N ASN A 4 29.66 -28.08 -19.45
CA ASN A 4 30.22 -27.68 -18.16
C ASN A 4 30.14 -26.16 -17.97
N LEU A 5 30.44 -25.39 -19.02
CA LEU A 5 30.31 -23.94 -18.99
C LEU A 5 28.85 -23.51 -18.72
N GLN A 6 27.88 -24.12 -19.42
CA GLN A 6 26.46 -23.85 -19.22
C GLN A 6 26.01 -24.18 -17.78
N TYR A 7 26.48 -25.30 -17.21
CA TYR A 7 26.22 -25.66 -15.82
C TYR A 7 26.75 -24.62 -14.84
N TYR A 8 28.01 -24.19 -14.99
CA TYR A 8 28.62 -23.19 -14.12
C TYR A 8 27.91 -21.85 -14.20
N ILE A 9 27.48 -21.42 -15.40
CA ILE A 9 26.70 -20.19 -15.59
C ILE A 9 25.35 -20.29 -14.86
N LEU A 10 24.60 -21.38 -15.06
CA LEU A 10 23.31 -21.57 -14.39
C LEU A 10 23.45 -21.58 -12.86
N LYS A 11 24.46 -22.29 -12.35
CA LYS A 11 24.75 -22.34 -10.91
C LYS A 11 25.10 -20.96 -10.36
N LEU A 12 26.00 -20.22 -11.04
CA LEU A 12 26.41 -18.89 -10.62
C LEU A 12 25.22 -17.92 -10.60
N THR A 13 24.43 -17.88 -11.67
CA THR A 13 23.24 -17.03 -11.77
C THR A 13 22.22 -17.36 -10.67
N LEU A 14 21.99 -18.64 -10.39
CA LEU A 14 21.03 -19.05 -9.37
C LEU A 14 21.52 -18.71 -7.94
N VAL A 15 22.80 -18.93 -7.63
CA VAL A 15 23.38 -18.55 -6.32
C VAL A 15 23.32 -17.04 -6.14
N VAL A 16 23.78 -16.26 -7.13
CA VAL A 16 23.80 -14.80 -7.03
C VAL A 16 22.40 -14.24 -6.88
N SER A 17 21.45 -14.65 -7.73
CA SER A 17 20.06 -14.18 -7.63
C SER A 17 19.39 -14.60 -6.32
N ALA A 18 19.54 -15.85 -5.88
CA ALA A 18 18.99 -16.30 -4.60
C ALA A 18 19.60 -15.54 -3.41
N THR A 19 20.89 -15.22 -3.45
CA THR A 19 21.56 -14.45 -2.39
C THR A 19 21.03 -13.01 -2.34
N LEU A 20 20.83 -12.38 -3.50
CA LEU A 20 20.23 -11.04 -3.59
C LEU A 20 18.80 -11.03 -3.03
N PHE A 21 17.94 -11.97 -3.44
CA PHE A 21 16.58 -12.07 -2.90
C PHE A 21 16.54 -12.38 -1.41
N TRP A 22 17.50 -13.16 -0.91
CA TRP A 22 17.64 -13.43 0.51
C TRP A 22 17.95 -12.16 1.31
N LEU A 23 18.89 -11.33 0.83
CA LEU A 23 19.20 -10.03 1.43
C LEU A 23 18.02 -9.05 1.38
N VAL A 24 17.30 -9.00 0.25
CA VAL A 24 16.09 -8.19 0.11
C VAL A 24 15.00 -8.65 1.08
N GLY A 25 14.76 -9.96 1.18
CA GLY A 25 13.79 -10.52 2.12
C GLY A 25 14.14 -10.17 3.57
N LEU A 26 15.42 -10.26 3.94
CA LEU A 26 15.90 -9.86 5.26
C LEU A 26 15.66 -8.36 5.53
N ALA A 27 15.99 -7.49 4.57
CA ALA A 27 15.76 -6.06 4.69
C ALA A 27 14.27 -5.73 4.87
N ILE A 28 13.38 -6.38 4.11
CA ILE A 28 11.92 -6.22 4.24
C ILE A 28 11.45 -6.66 5.63
N VAL A 29 11.95 -7.79 6.15
CA VAL A 29 11.62 -8.24 7.51
C VAL A 29 12.08 -7.22 8.55
N CYS A 30 13.30 -6.70 8.44
CA CYS A 30 13.81 -5.67 9.36
C CYS A 30 12.96 -4.38 9.34
N VAL A 31 12.55 -3.92 8.15
CA VAL A 31 11.66 -2.75 8.02
C VAL A 31 10.27 -3.06 8.60
N GLY A 32 9.73 -4.25 8.33
CA GLY A 32 8.44 -4.69 8.85
C GLY A 32 8.43 -4.81 10.38
N THR A 33 9.49 -5.35 10.99
CA THR A 33 9.58 -5.46 12.46
C THR A 33 9.71 -4.09 13.09
N TYR A 34 10.52 -3.21 12.53
CA TYR A 34 10.63 -1.82 12.99
C TYR A 34 9.28 -1.10 12.94
N ALA A 35 8.56 -1.19 11.81
CA ALA A 35 7.26 -0.56 11.65
C ALA A 35 6.19 -1.12 12.59
N GLU A 36 6.13 -2.44 12.80
CA GLU A 36 5.20 -3.02 13.79
C GLU A 36 5.55 -2.63 15.22
N VAL A 37 6.83 -2.57 15.60
CA VAL A 37 7.25 -2.15 16.94
C VAL A 37 6.81 -0.71 17.22
N GLU A 38 7.02 0.20 16.27
CA GLU A 38 6.60 1.59 16.41
C GLU A 38 5.06 1.71 16.52
N ARG A 39 4.34 0.94 15.70
CA ARG A 39 2.88 0.86 15.76
C ARG A 39 2.37 0.37 17.12
N GLN A 40 2.96 -0.69 17.68
CA GLN A 40 2.57 -1.22 19.00
C GLN A 40 2.90 -0.24 20.13
N ARG A 41 4.01 0.49 20.02
CA ARG A 41 4.43 1.49 21.01
C ARG A 41 3.44 2.65 21.13
N ASN A 42 2.84 3.07 20.02
CA ASN A 42 1.90 4.18 19.96
C ASN A 42 0.43 3.77 20.26
N LYS A 43 0.20 2.53 20.71
CA LYS A 43 -1.10 1.99 21.17
C LYS A 43 -2.30 2.42 20.32
N THR A 44 -2.19 2.33 19.00
CA THR A 44 -3.37 2.34 18.11
C THR A 44 -4.03 0.96 18.20
N LEU A 45 -4.77 0.73 19.28
CA LEU A 45 -5.56 -0.48 19.51
C LEU A 45 -6.87 -0.37 18.72
N GLY A 46 -7.15 -1.40 17.92
CA GLY A 46 -8.52 -1.76 17.56
C GLY A 46 -8.92 -1.48 16.12
N GLY A 47 -8.29 -2.17 15.18
CA GLY A 47 -8.83 -2.30 13.83
C GLY A 47 -8.56 -3.68 13.28
N LEU A 48 -9.59 -4.34 12.76
CA LEU A 48 -9.53 -5.60 11.99
C LEU A 48 -8.83 -5.40 10.63
N PHE A 49 -7.91 -4.44 10.53
CA PHE A 49 -7.11 -4.16 9.36
C PHE A 49 -5.77 -4.87 9.54
N VAL A 50 -5.42 -5.70 8.57
CA VAL A 50 -4.05 -6.20 8.44
C VAL A 50 -3.18 -4.99 8.19
N ALA A 51 -2.42 -4.55 9.20
CA ALA A 51 -1.58 -3.39 9.05
C ALA A 51 -0.56 -3.62 7.93
N PRO A 52 -0.22 -2.58 7.15
CA PRO A 52 0.79 -2.70 6.09
C PRO A 52 2.09 -3.34 6.56
N ALA A 53 2.49 -3.11 7.82
CA ALA A 53 3.68 -3.70 8.41
C ALA A 53 3.56 -5.22 8.66
N VAL A 54 2.39 -5.75 9.07
CA VAL A 54 2.13 -7.21 9.10
C VAL A 54 2.27 -7.83 7.70
N VAL A 55 1.76 -7.18 6.65
CA VAL A 55 1.90 -7.67 5.26
C VAL A 55 3.38 -7.73 4.85
N LEU A 56 4.15 -6.69 5.17
CA LEU A 56 5.60 -6.66 4.92
C LEU A 56 6.33 -7.80 5.64
N LEU A 57 5.97 -8.10 6.89
CA LEU A 57 6.55 -9.21 7.64
C LEU A 57 6.24 -10.58 7.00
N LEU A 58 4.98 -10.82 6.63
CA LEU A 58 4.57 -12.09 6.01
C LEU A 58 5.24 -12.29 4.65
N LEU A 59 5.23 -11.26 3.78
CA LEU A 59 5.86 -11.34 2.47
C LEU A 59 7.39 -11.43 2.57
N GLY A 60 8.01 -10.62 3.44
CA GLY A 60 9.45 -10.62 3.65
C GLY A 60 9.95 -11.97 4.19
N SER A 61 9.26 -12.55 5.16
CA SER A 61 9.63 -13.86 5.73
C SER A 61 9.48 -15.00 4.71
N LEU A 62 8.47 -14.95 3.84
CA LEU A 62 8.30 -15.88 2.73
C LEU A 62 9.47 -15.77 1.74
N ILE A 63 9.80 -14.56 1.28
CA ILE A 63 10.91 -14.32 0.34
C ILE A 63 12.23 -14.78 0.95
N PHE A 64 12.51 -14.40 2.19
CA PHE A 64 13.71 -14.80 2.92
C PHE A 64 13.86 -16.32 2.98
N SER A 65 12.80 -17.04 3.37
CA SER A 65 12.82 -18.49 3.53
C SER A 65 13.02 -19.22 2.21
N VAL A 66 12.29 -18.81 1.16
CA VAL A 66 12.36 -19.43 -0.17
C VAL A 66 13.73 -19.17 -0.82
N ALA A 67 14.25 -17.95 -0.71
CA ALA A 67 15.56 -17.59 -1.23
C ALA A 67 16.70 -18.33 -0.49
N PHE A 68 16.58 -18.50 0.84
CA PHE A 68 17.53 -19.28 1.63
C PHE A 68 17.59 -20.74 1.17
N VAL A 69 16.44 -21.37 0.94
CA VAL A 69 16.34 -22.74 0.41
C VAL A 69 16.99 -22.85 -0.97
N GLY A 70 16.74 -21.89 -1.86
CA GLY A 70 17.37 -21.84 -3.19
C GLY A 70 18.89 -21.70 -3.12
N MET A 71 19.39 -20.78 -2.29
CA MET A 71 20.81 -20.52 -2.09
C MET A 71 21.53 -21.75 -1.52
N VAL A 72 21.03 -22.33 -0.42
CA VAL A 72 21.63 -23.52 0.21
C VAL A 72 21.58 -24.72 -0.72
N GLY A 73 20.47 -24.89 -1.47
CA GLY A 73 20.32 -25.95 -2.45
C GLY A 73 21.42 -25.89 -3.51
N ALA A 74 21.67 -24.71 -4.04
CA ALA A 74 22.65 -24.48 -5.10
C ALA A 74 24.10 -24.60 -4.61
N LEU A 75 24.40 -24.08 -3.41
CA LEU A 75 25.74 -24.15 -2.83
C LEU A 75 26.12 -25.60 -2.48
N ARG A 76 25.19 -26.38 -1.94
CA ARG A 76 25.43 -27.77 -1.55
C ARG A 76 25.18 -28.79 -2.68
N ASP A 77 24.87 -28.34 -3.89
CA ASP A 77 24.46 -29.18 -5.03
C ASP A 77 23.39 -30.22 -4.64
N ASN A 78 22.49 -29.86 -3.71
CA ASN A 78 21.50 -30.78 -3.15
C ASN A 78 20.27 -30.84 -4.06
N LYS A 79 20.22 -31.86 -4.93
CA LYS A 79 19.12 -32.10 -5.87
C LYS A 79 17.74 -32.16 -5.22
N ARG A 80 17.63 -32.69 -3.99
CA ARG A 80 16.34 -32.74 -3.27
C ARG A 80 15.88 -31.34 -2.90
N LEU A 81 16.79 -30.49 -2.42
CA LEU A 81 16.50 -29.12 -2.02
C LEU A 81 16.17 -28.23 -3.23
N LEU A 82 16.87 -28.40 -4.35
CA LEU A 82 16.52 -27.74 -5.62
C LEU A 82 15.12 -28.15 -6.11
N ARG A 83 14.76 -29.44 -5.99
CA ARG A 83 13.43 -29.91 -6.37
C ARG A 83 12.34 -29.28 -5.50
N VAL A 84 12.57 -29.17 -4.20
CA VAL A 84 11.65 -28.47 -3.28
C VAL A 84 11.52 -27.00 -3.66
N PHE A 85 12.64 -26.31 -3.92
CA PHE A 85 12.64 -24.92 -4.38
C PHE A 85 11.81 -24.74 -5.67
N GLN A 86 12.00 -25.64 -6.65
CA GLN A 86 11.21 -25.63 -7.89
C GLN A 86 9.71 -25.79 -7.65
N TRP A 87 9.31 -26.75 -6.80
CA TRP A 87 7.89 -26.94 -6.46
C TRP A 87 7.30 -25.73 -5.74
N ILE A 88 8.03 -25.12 -4.80
CA ILE A 88 7.58 -23.91 -4.11
C ILE A 88 7.34 -22.76 -5.11
N LEU A 89 8.31 -22.50 -6.01
CA LEU A 89 8.16 -21.47 -7.03
C LEU A 89 7.00 -21.75 -7.98
N PHE A 90 6.82 -23.02 -8.39
CA PHE A 90 5.72 -23.42 -9.24
C PHE A 90 4.36 -23.20 -8.54
N THR A 91 4.23 -23.57 -7.27
CA THR A 91 3.02 -23.32 -6.49
C THR A 91 2.73 -21.82 -6.34
N ILE A 92 3.76 -21.00 -6.04
CA ILE A 92 3.60 -19.54 -5.95
C ILE A 92 3.15 -18.97 -7.30
N LEU A 93 3.71 -19.43 -8.41
CA LEU A 93 3.31 -19.00 -9.75
C LEU A 93 1.85 -19.35 -10.04
N CYS A 94 1.39 -20.57 -9.73
CA CYS A 94 -0.01 -20.96 -9.89
C CYS A 94 -0.94 -20.10 -9.01
N LEU A 95 -0.55 -19.80 -7.76
CA LEU A 95 -1.30 -18.93 -6.86
C LEU A 95 -1.37 -17.49 -7.40
N GLN A 96 -0.29 -16.96 -7.94
CA GLN A 96 -0.28 -15.62 -8.56
C GLN A 96 -1.19 -15.56 -9.78
N LEU A 97 -1.13 -16.56 -10.67
CA LEU A 97 -1.99 -16.62 -11.85
C LEU A 97 -3.47 -16.71 -11.48
N THR A 98 -3.81 -17.58 -10.52
CA THR A 98 -5.20 -17.70 -10.03
C THR A 98 -5.68 -16.40 -9.37
N PHE A 99 -4.85 -15.77 -8.53
CA PHE A 99 -5.16 -14.47 -7.93
C PHE A 99 -5.40 -13.39 -8.99
N ILE A 100 -4.54 -13.28 -10.01
CA ILE A 100 -4.68 -12.30 -11.10
C ILE A 100 -5.99 -12.53 -11.88
N VAL A 101 -6.30 -13.77 -12.23
CA VAL A 101 -7.55 -14.11 -12.94
C VAL A 101 -8.77 -13.73 -12.11
N VAL A 102 -8.78 -14.10 -10.83
CA VAL A 102 -9.89 -13.74 -9.91
C VAL A 102 -10.00 -12.24 -9.75
N PHE A 103 -8.89 -11.52 -9.58
CA PHE A 103 -8.87 -10.06 -9.45
C PHE A 103 -9.47 -9.38 -10.68
N VAL A 104 -9.12 -9.83 -11.89
CA VAL A 104 -9.67 -9.28 -13.13
C VAL A 104 -11.17 -9.57 -13.25
N LEU A 105 -11.60 -10.81 -12.97
CA LEU A 105 -13.02 -11.19 -13.05
C LEU A 105 -13.90 -10.48 -12.00
N CYS A 106 -13.35 -10.25 -10.81
CA CYS A 106 -14.05 -9.63 -9.69
C CYS A 106 -13.66 -8.17 -9.47
N ARG A 107 -13.09 -7.48 -10.47
CA ARG A 107 -12.56 -6.12 -10.34
C ARG A 107 -13.57 -5.17 -9.67
N ASN A 108 -14.82 -5.17 -10.11
CA ASN A 108 -15.85 -4.28 -9.59
C ASN A 108 -16.17 -4.55 -8.11
N LYS A 109 -16.15 -5.83 -7.69
CA LYS A 109 -16.36 -6.21 -6.29
C LYS A 109 -15.17 -5.78 -5.43
N VAL A 110 -13.94 -6.02 -5.90
CA VAL A 110 -12.72 -5.60 -5.21
C VAL A 110 -12.68 -4.09 -5.06
N LEU A 111 -13.03 -3.35 -6.12
CA LEU A 111 -13.10 -1.89 -6.09
C LEU A 111 -14.17 -1.42 -5.11
N GLY A 112 -15.37 -2.01 -5.12
CA GLY A 112 -16.43 -1.67 -4.17
C GLY A 112 -16.04 -1.93 -2.71
N ILE A 113 -15.33 -3.02 -2.43
CA ILE A 113 -14.77 -3.30 -1.10
C ILE A 113 -13.74 -2.23 -0.73
N PHE A 114 -12.85 -1.86 -1.65
CA PHE A 114 -11.83 -0.85 -1.37
C PHE A 114 -12.47 0.54 -1.11
N LYS A 115 -13.44 0.95 -1.94
CA LYS A 115 -14.22 2.18 -1.76
C LYS A 115 -14.91 2.23 -0.40
N ALA A 116 -15.60 1.16 0.00
CA ALA A 116 -16.24 1.07 1.31
C ALA A 116 -15.25 1.17 2.47
N ASN A 117 -14.06 0.56 2.35
CA ASN A 117 -13.02 0.66 3.37
C ASN A 117 -12.43 2.07 3.46
N VAL A 118 -12.21 2.74 2.33
CA VAL A 118 -11.72 4.14 2.33
C VAL A 118 -12.77 5.07 2.93
N GLN A 119 -14.04 4.90 2.59
CA GLN A 119 -15.14 5.68 3.15
C GLN A 119 -15.24 5.50 4.67
N GLU A 120 -15.11 4.28 5.17
CA GLU A 120 -15.09 4.00 6.61
C GLU A 120 -13.84 4.59 7.29
N GLY A 121 -12.67 4.52 6.63
CA GLY A 121 -11.47 5.20 7.11
C GLY A 121 -11.64 6.72 7.17
N ILE A 122 -12.34 7.34 6.21
CA ILE A 122 -12.65 8.79 6.23
C ILE A 122 -13.52 9.14 7.44
N ARG A 123 -14.50 8.30 7.83
CA ARG A 123 -15.29 8.52 9.06
C ARG A 123 -14.41 8.61 10.30
N HIS A 124 -13.42 7.72 10.40
CA HIS A 124 -12.49 7.60 11.51
C HIS A 124 -11.14 8.30 11.27
N TYR A 125 -11.10 9.27 10.36
CA TYR A 125 -9.85 9.89 9.90
C TYR A 125 -9.01 10.55 10.99
N TYR A 126 -9.61 11.04 12.09
CA TYR A 126 -8.84 11.59 13.22
C TYR A 126 -8.61 10.56 14.34
N ASP A 127 -9.29 9.43 14.31
CA ASP A 127 -9.15 8.35 15.30
C ASP A 127 -8.00 7.40 14.92
N ASP A 128 -7.78 7.19 13.61
CA ASP A 128 -6.70 6.36 13.08
C ASP A 128 -5.62 7.23 12.42
N LEU A 129 -4.55 7.52 13.18
CA LEU A 129 -3.41 8.29 12.69
C LEU A 129 -2.66 7.60 11.54
N ASP A 130 -2.65 6.27 11.48
CA ASP A 130 -1.97 5.54 10.40
C ASP A 130 -2.74 5.72 9.09
N PHE A 131 -4.07 5.54 9.14
CA PHE A 131 -4.94 5.82 8.01
C PHE A 131 -4.82 7.28 7.57
N LYS A 132 -4.88 8.23 8.50
CA LYS A 132 -4.69 9.66 8.25
C LYS A 132 -3.40 9.93 7.48
N ASN A 133 -2.26 9.48 8.01
CA ASN A 133 -0.95 9.71 7.41
C ASN A 133 -0.83 9.11 6.01
N ILE A 134 -1.45 7.95 5.78
CA ILE A 134 -1.47 7.30 4.46
C ILE A 134 -2.36 8.08 3.50
N LEU A 135 -3.60 8.39 3.88
CA LEU A 135 -4.54 9.12 3.03
C LEU A 135 -4.00 10.52 2.69
N ASP A 136 -3.41 11.23 3.66
CA ASP A 136 -2.79 12.54 3.46
C ASP A 136 -1.69 12.48 2.40
N LYS A 137 -0.84 11.44 2.46
CA LYS A 137 0.21 11.22 1.45
C LYS A 137 -0.38 10.85 0.09
N ILE A 138 -1.41 10.01 0.05
CA ILE A 138 -2.08 9.61 -1.20
C ILE A 138 -2.70 10.83 -1.87
N GLN A 139 -3.48 11.62 -1.15
CA GLN A 139 -4.15 12.81 -1.68
C GLN A 139 -3.16 13.83 -2.24
N VAL A 140 -2.10 14.11 -1.50
CA VAL A 140 -1.03 15.01 -1.97
C VAL A 140 -0.26 14.42 -3.15
N LYS A 141 0.09 13.13 -3.12
CA LYS A 141 0.95 12.50 -4.13
C LYS A 141 0.24 12.28 -5.45
N PHE A 142 -1.05 11.94 -5.40
CA PHE A 142 -1.86 11.60 -6.56
C PHE A 142 -2.83 12.72 -6.96
N ALA A 143 -2.78 13.88 -6.29
CA ALA A 143 -3.61 15.04 -6.63
C ALA A 143 -5.11 14.66 -6.69
N CYS A 144 -5.59 14.05 -5.61
CA CYS A 144 -6.95 13.53 -5.46
C CYS A 144 -7.52 13.89 -4.07
N CYS A 145 -8.84 13.81 -3.91
CA CYS A 145 -9.53 14.08 -2.65
C CYS A 145 -10.67 13.09 -2.42
N GLY A 146 -10.78 12.59 -1.19
CA GLY A 146 -11.73 11.54 -0.83
C GLY A 146 -11.38 10.17 -1.42
N GLY A 147 -12.34 9.24 -1.35
CA GLY A 147 -12.23 7.92 -1.95
C GLY A 147 -12.71 7.94 -3.40
N ASP A 148 -13.98 8.21 -3.60
CA ASP A 148 -14.66 8.35 -4.90
C ASP A 148 -14.72 9.79 -5.35
N GLU A 149 -14.97 10.70 -4.42
CA GLU A 149 -15.04 12.13 -4.68
C GLU A 149 -14.78 12.94 -3.41
N TYR A 150 -14.53 14.25 -3.59
CA TYR A 150 -14.31 15.16 -2.47
C TYR A 150 -15.50 15.24 -1.51
N MET A 151 -16.71 14.89 -1.95
CA MET A 151 -17.91 14.86 -1.12
C MET A 151 -17.90 13.75 -0.06
N ASP A 152 -17.02 12.75 -0.18
CA ASP A 152 -16.87 11.69 0.83
C ASP A 152 -16.54 12.23 2.23
N TRP A 153 -15.97 13.43 2.29
CA TRP A 153 -15.68 14.14 3.55
C TRP A 153 -16.94 14.52 4.34
N GLU A 154 -18.12 14.54 3.72
CA GLU A 154 -19.39 14.73 4.45
C GLU A 154 -19.66 13.60 5.45
N ALA A 155 -19.09 12.40 5.23
CA ALA A 155 -19.23 11.29 6.16
C ALA A 155 -18.42 11.49 7.46
N ASN A 156 -17.46 12.41 7.49
CA ASN A 156 -16.61 12.66 8.66
C ASN A 156 -17.27 13.66 9.63
N GLN A 157 -17.26 13.33 10.93
CA GLN A 157 -17.88 14.12 11.99
C GLN A 157 -17.37 15.57 12.14
N TYR A 158 -16.18 15.90 11.63
CA TYR A 158 -15.58 17.25 11.69
C TYR A 158 -15.74 18.04 10.38
N HIS A 159 -15.87 17.34 9.25
CA HIS A 159 -15.96 17.95 7.92
C HIS A 159 -17.39 18.04 7.39
N ALA A 160 -18.32 17.24 7.93
CA ALA A 160 -19.74 17.36 7.62
C ALA A 160 -20.24 18.81 7.76
N CYS A 161 -21.16 19.25 6.89
CA CYS A 161 -21.67 20.63 6.94
C CYS A 161 -22.48 20.96 8.21
N GLN A 162 -22.92 19.93 8.95
CA GLN A 162 -23.57 20.05 10.25
C GLN A 162 -22.59 20.06 11.42
N ALA A 163 -21.31 19.78 11.17
CA ALA A 163 -20.29 19.73 12.21
C ALA A 163 -20.06 21.12 12.82
N PRO A 164 -19.71 21.19 14.12
CA PRO A 164 -19.25 22.43 14.72
C PRO A 164 -17.78 22.69 14.36
N GLY A 165 -17.43 23.96 14.11
CA GLY A 165 -16.04 24.40 14.00
C GLY A 165 -15.61 24.83 12.60
N PRO A 166 -14.33 25.24 12.46
CA PRO A 166 -13.83 25.88 11.24
C PRO A 166 -13.62 24.92 10.07
N SER A 167 -13.54 23.62 10.32
CA SER A 167 -13.42 22.57 9.28
C SER A 167 -14.77 22.11 8.72
N ALA A 168 -15.88 22.57 9.31
CA ALA A 168 -17.21 22.18 8.89
C ALA A 168 -17.47 22.57 7.44
N CYS A 169 -18.13 21.66 6.72
CA CYS A 169 -18.44 21.79 5.31
C CYS A 169 -17.21 21.93 4.40
N GLY A 170 -16.04 21.50 4.87
CA GLY A 170 -14.79 21.60 4.13
C GLY A 170 -14.15 20.26 3.83
N VAL A 171 -12.98 20.32 3.19
CA VAL A 171 -12.08 19.18 3.00
C VAL A 171 -10.73 19.49 3.63
N PRO A 172 -9.92 18.48 4.00
CA PRO A 172 -8.59 18.73 4.55
C PRO A 172 -7.67 19.42 3.53
N TYR A 173 -6.65 20.10 4.05
CA TYR A 173 -5.68 20.82 3.23
C TYR A 173 -4.91 19.93 2.23
N THR A 174 -4.89 18.61 2.44
CA THR A 174 -4.27 17.64 1.54
C THR A 174 -5.00 17.53 0.19
N CYS A 175 -6.26 17.96 0.14
CA CYS A 175 -7.04 18.08 -1.08
C CYS A 175 -6.79 19.38 -1.86
N CYS A 176 -6.02 20.33 -1.31
CA CYS A 176 -5.74 21.61 -1.95
C CYS A 176 -4.85 21.45 -3.18
N VAL A 177 -5.22 22.13 -4.27
CA VAL A 177 -4.36 22.27 -5.45
C VAL A 177 -3.11 23.05 -5.06
N ARG A 178 -1.95 22.55 -5.49
CA ARG A 178 -0.67 23.25 -5.36
C ARG A 178 -0.29 23.83 -6.72
N GLU A 179 -0.06 25.14 -6.76
CA GLU A 179 0.36 25.84 -7.99
C GLU A 179 1.84 25.57 -8.32
N GLN A 180 2.76 25.61 -7.33
CA GLN A 180 4.18 25.28 -7.53
C GLN A 180 4.81 24.46 -6.39
N GLU A 181 5.89 23.72 -6.70
CA GLU A 181 6.74 23.06 -5.69
C GLU A 181 7.47 24.12 -4.85
N GLY A 182 7.01 24.33 -3.61
CA GLY A 182 7.61 25.27 -2.66
C GLY A 182 6.65 26.36 -2.15
N ASP A 183 5.44 26.45 -2.70
CA ASP A 183 4.45 27.42 -2.23
C ASP A 183 3.93 27.11 -0.83
N VAL A 184 3.61 28.18 -0.09
CA VAL A 184 2.92 28.09 1.20
C VAL A 184 1.51 27.59 0.93
N ILE A 185 1.22 26.36 1.37
CA ILE A 185 -0.10 25.75 1.20
C ILE A 185 -1.12 26.57 1.97
N ASN A 186 -2.15 27.05 1.28
CA ASN A 186 -3.32 27.61 1.93
C ASN A 186 -4.07 26.48 2.66
N THR A 187 -3.85 26.37 3.98
CA THR A 187 -4.49 25.36 4.82
C THR A 187 -6.02 25.52 4.93
N GLN A 188 -6.56 26.66 4.48
CA GLN A 188 -7.98 26.96 4.44
C GLN A 188 -8.58 26.86 3.02
N CYS A 189 -7.85 26.38 2.00
CA CYS A 189 -8.39 26.31 0.64
C CYS A 189 -9.68 25.46 0.56
N GLY A 190 -9.79 24.45 1.43
CA GLY A 190 -10.92 23.53 1.47
C GLY A 190 -12.10 24.04 2.27
N TYR A 191 -12.06 25.27 2.79
CA TYR A 191 -13.14 25.84 3.58
C TYR A 191 -14.42 25.96 2.74
N GLN A 192 -15.54 25.44 3.27
CA GLN A 192 -16.84 25.40 2.57
C GLN A 192 -16.85 24.68 1.21
N ALA A 193 -15.82 23.91 0.88
CA ALA A 193 -15.72 23.23 -0.40
C ALA A 193 -16.90 22.28 -0.67
N LEU A 194 -17.52 21.70 0.36
CA LEU A 194 -18.67 20.80 0.21
C LEU A 194 -19.98 21.52 -0.18
N ARG A 195 -20.02 22.86 -0.14
CA ARG A 195 -21.18 23.66 -0.63
C ARG A 195 -21.06 24.07 -2.08
N LEU A 196 -19.86 24.01 -2.63
CA LEU A 196 -19.57 24.48 -3.97
C LEU A 196 -19.89 23.39 -4.99
N GLU A 197 -20.34 23.79 -6.17
CA GLU A 197 -20.44 22.85 -7.28
C GLU A 197 -19.04 22.46 -7.78
N ARG A 198 -18.93 21.29 -8.45
CA ARG A 198 -17.66 20.78 -8.95
C ARG A 198 -16.90 21.80 -9.83
N VAL A 199 -17.63 22.61 -10.59
CA VAL A 199 -17.08 23.66 -11.46
C VAL A 199 -16.47 24.80 -10.65
N GLU A 200 -17.06 25.14 -9.51
CA GLU A 200 -16.59 26.21 -8.62
C GLU A 200 -15.37 25.76 -7.79
N THR A 201 -15.26 24.46 -7.50
CA THR A 201 -14.10 23.87 -6.82
C THR A 201 -12.87 23.72 -7.72
N ASP A 202 -13.05 23.88 -9.05
CA ASP A 202 -12.00 23.64 -10.03
C ASP A 202 -10.84 24.64 -9.86
N GLY A 203 -9.62 24.12 -9.84
CA GLY A 203 -8.41 24.91 -9.56
C GLY A 203 -8.11 25.21 -8.09
N TYR A 204 -9.04 24.98 -7.16
CA TYR A 204 -8.81 25.18 -5.72
C TYR A 204 -8.58 23.87 -4.96
N ILE A 205 -9.37 22.85 -5.28
CA ILE A 205 -9.23 21.50 -4.69
C ILE A 205 -9.25 20.43 -5.78
N TYR A 206 -8.67 19.28 -5.47
CA TYR A 206 -8.75 18.10 -6.31
C TYR A 206 -10.13 17.44 -6.19
N ALA A 207 -11.06 17.68 -7.12
CA ALA A 207 -12.43 17.16 -7.03
C ALA A 207 -12.58 15.66 -7.40
N ARG A 208 -11.49 14.96 -7.73
CA ARG A 208 -11.49 13.54 -8.12
C ARG A 208 -11.11 12.66 -6.93
N GLY A 209 -11.81 11.56 -6.73
CA GLY A 209 -11.46 10.53 -5.76
C GLY A 209 -10.11 9.87 -6.03
N CYS A 210 -9.49 9.35 -4.97
CA CYS A 210 -8.24 8.60 -5.05
C CYS A 210 -8.42 7.14 -5.49
N VAL A 211 -9.66 6.66 -5.62
CA VAL A 211 -10.03 5.28 -5.95
C VAL A 211 -10.66 5.16 -7.35
N ASP A 212 -10.94 6.28 -8.01
CA ASP A 212 -11.71 6.37 -9.26
C ASP A 212 -10.89 6.21 -10.55
#